data_AF-L0K8G4-F1
#
_entry.id   AF-L0K8G4-F1
#
_cell.length_a   1.000
_cell.length_b   1.000
_cell.length_c   1.000
_cell.angle_alpha   90.00
_cell.angle_beta   90.00
_cell.angle_gamma   90.00
#
_symmetry.space_group_name_H-M   'P 1'
#
loop_
_entity.id
_entity.type
_entity.pdbx_description
1 polymer ?
#
loop_
_entity_poly.entity_id
_entity_poly.type
_entity_poly.pdbx_seq_one_letter_code
_entity_poly.pdbx_strand_id
1 'polypeptide(L)'
;MSLNPEDIYNKEFNKTFGLWSYDDQEVIEFLDLVATYYEEVLEENTRLEKRVKELEKEVDRCKQEQIALQESVQETINTAKKTASSKKEEAERKAELIIEEAEIKADKIIKDAQDKAQEEYQQYKELIQSKKLFKIKFKTLLNSYLELLDDEEVELEIIKDKMKGE
;
A
#
# COMPACT_ATOMS: atom_id res chain seq x y z
N MET A 1 6.51 -24.36 63.62
CA MET A 1 7.13 -24.66 64.92
C MET A 1 8.45 -23.93 64.91
N SER A 2 8.58 -22.87 65.69
CA SER A 2 9.83 -22.11 65.76
C SER A 2 10.06 -21.76 67.21
N LEU A 3 11.22 -22.16 67.74
CA LEU A 3 11.78 -21.43 68.87
C LEU A 3 11.84 -19.96 68.47
N ASN A 4 11.49 -19.07 69.40
CA ASN A 4 11.79 -17.65 69.35
C ASN A 4 13.07 -17.39 70.17
N PRO A 5 13.79 -16.27 69.97
CA PRO A 5 14.94 -15.92 70.82
C PRO A 5 14.58 -15.95 72.32
N GLU A 6 13.37 -15.52 72.68
CA GLU A 6 12.84 -15.62 74.05
C GLU A 6 12.74 -17.05 74.58
N ASP A 7 12.45 -18.05 73.74
CA ASP A 7 12.42 -19.46 74.14
C ASP A 7 13.82 -20.02 74.40
N ILE A 8 14.85 -19.41 73.79
CA ILE A 8 16.27 -19.74 74.01
C ILE A 8 16.75 -19.09 75.31
N TYR A 9 16.43 -17.81 75.53
CA TYR A 9 16.77 -17.08 76.77
C TYR A 9 16.15 -17.72 78.00
N ASN A 10 14.88 -18.15 77.93
CA ASN A 10 14.16 -18.72 79.07
C ASN A 10 14.34 -20.24 79.21
N LYS A 11 15.32 -20.83 78.54
CA LYS A 11 15.50 -22.29 78.55
C LYS A 11 16.14 -22.77 79.86
N GLU A 12 15.34 -23.40 80.70
CA GLU A 12 15.84 -24.06 81.91
C GLU A 12 16.34 -25.50 81.64
N PHE A 13 17.50 -25.84 82.20
CA PHE A 13 18.10 -27.18 82.14
C PHE A 13 18.01 -27.88 83.49
N ASN A 14 17.70 -29.18 83.48
CA ASN A 14 17.69 -30.00 84.70
C ASN A 14 19.12 -30.22 85.20
N LYS A 15 19.39 -29.92 86.48
CA LYS A 15 20.70 -30.16 87.10
C LYS A 15 20.94 -31.65 87.29
N THR A 16 21.99 -32.19 86.67
CA THR A 16 22.39 -33.59 86.80
C THR A 16 23.71 -33.67 87.57
N PHE A 17 23.71 -34.29 88.76
CA PHE A 17 24.91 -34.42 89.59
C PHE A 17 25.75 -35.62 89.13
N GLY A 18 26.65 -35.41 88.17
CA GLY A 18 27.65 -36.39 87.72
C GLY A 18 29.00 -35.72 87.44
N LEU A 19 30.10 -36.48 87.49
CA LEU A 19 31.49 -35.99 87.33
C LEU A 19 31.80 -35.27 85.98
N TRP A 20 30.84 -35.20 85.05
CA TRP A 20 30.95 -34.54 83.73
C TRP A 20 29.74 -33.63 83.44
N SER A 21 29.30 -32.82 84.41
CA SER A 21 28.29 -31.77 84.15
C SER A 21 28.95 -30.54 83.49
N TYR A 22 28.29 -29.95 82.50
CA TYR A 22 28.68 -28.65 81.94
C TYR A 22 28.55 -27.54 83.00
N ASP A 23 29.35 -26.48 82.87
CA ASP A 23 29.23 -25.30 83.71
C ASP A 23 27.95 -24.54 83.35
N ASP A 24 27.07 -24.35 84.33
CA ASP A 24 25.81 -23.63 84.19
C ASP A 24 26.06 -22.20 83.63
N GLN A 25 27.16 -21.53 84.01
CA GLN A 25 27.47 -20.17 83.54
C GLN A 25 27.90 -20.15 82.07
N GLU A 26 28.76 -21.08 81.65
CA GLU A 26 29.22 -21.21 80.27
C GLU A 26 28.06 -21.54 79.33
N VAL A 27 27.13 -22.39 79.77
CA VAL A 27 25.92 -22.73 79.02
C VAL A 27 25.00 -21.52 78.86
N ILE A 28 24.83 -20.70 79.90
CA ILE A 28 24.00 -19.48 79.84
C ILE A 28 24.61 -18.46 78.88
N GLU A 29 25.92 -18.19 78.97
CA GLU A 29 26.63 -17.27 78.06
C GLU A 29 26.54 -17.74 76.59
N PHE A 30 26.63 -19.06 76.35
CA PHE A 30 26.45 -19.62 75.02
C PHE A 30 25.00 -19.48 74.52
N LEU A 31 24.00 -19.66 75.38
CA LEU A 31 22.59 -19.50 74.99
C LEU A 31 22.23 -18.05 74.68
N ASP A 32 22.78 -17.08 75.41
CA ASP A 32 22.63 -15.66 75.10
C ASP A 32 23.21 -15.33 73.71
N LEU A 33 24.39 -15.89 73.40
CA LEU A 33 25.03 -15.73 72.10
C LEU A 33 24.20 -16.38 70.98
N VAL A 34 23.70 -17.60 71.21
CA VAL A 34 22.84 -18.32 70.26
C VAL A 34 21.52 -17.58 70.05
N ALA A 35 20.90 -17.05 71.10
CA ALA A 35 19.66 -16.28 71.00
C ALA A 35 19.87 -15.00 70.18
N THR A 36 20.98 -14.28 70.41
CA THR A 36 21.34 -13.08 69.64
C THR A 36 21.53 -13.38 68.16
N TYR A 37 22.34 -14.38 67.81
CA TYR A 37 22.53 -14.77 66.40
C TYR A 37 21.25 -15.29 65.76
N TYR A 38 20.40 -15.98 66.52
CA TYR A 38 19.14 -16.48 66.02
C TYR A 38 18.15 -15.34 65.74
N GLU A 39 18.14 -14.27 66.55
CA GLU A 39 17.39 -13.04 66.28
C GLU A 39 17.88 -12.36 64.99
N GLU A 40 19.18 -12.18 64.82
CA GLU A 40 19.76 -11.62 63.59
C GLU A 40 19.36 -12.41 62.33
N VAL A 41 19.39 -13.75 62.42
CA VAL A 41 18.97 -14.63 61.32
C VAL A 41 17.47 -14.49 61.03
N LEU A 42 16.62 -14.35 62.04
CA LEU A 42 15.17 -14.17 61.86
C LEU A 42 14.85 -12.81 61.23
N GLU A 43 15.53 -11.74 61.63
CA GLU A 43 15.41 -10.42 61.02
C GLU A 43 15.86 -10.44 59.56
N GLU A 44 17.01 -11.06 59.28
CA GLU A 44 17.52 -11.22 57.92
C GLU A 44 16.56 -12.05 57.06
N ASN A 45 16.03 -13.16 57.58
CA ASN A 45 15.05 -13.98 56.88
C ASN A 45 13.80 -13.15 56.53
N THR A 46 13.24 -12.42 57.50
CA THR A 46 12.08 -11.55 57.27
C THR A 46 12.38 -10.47 56.23
N ARG A 47 13.59 -9.90 56.25
CA ARG A 47 14.04 -8.92 55.24
C ARG A 47 14.14 -9.56 53.85
N LEU A 48 14.72 -10.74 53.76
CA LEU A 48 14.86 -11.49 52.51
C LEU A 48 13.49 -11.89 51.95
N GLU A 49 12.56 -12.38 52.77
CA GLU A 49 11.19 -12.71 52.36
C GLU A 49 10.46 -11.49 51.80
N LYS A 50 10.59 -10.31 52.43
CA LYS A 50 10.04 -9.06 51.90
C LYS A 50 10.64 -8.73 50.54
N ARG A 51 11.97 -8.85 50.41
CA ARG A 51 12.68 -8.56 49.16
C ARG A 51 12.27 -9.51 48.03
N VAL A 52 12.12 -10.80 48.33
CA VAL A 52 11.62 -11.79 47.36
C VAL A 52 10.22 -11.41 46.88
N LYS A 53 9.30 -11.10 47.80
CA LYS A 53 7.94 -10.67 47.44
C LYS A 53 7.90 -9.40 46.59
N GLU A 54 8.80 -8.44 46.84
CA GLU A 54 8.93 -7.24 46.00
C GLU A 54 9.43 -7.59 44.60
N LEU A 55 10.49 -8.40 44.50
CA LEU A 55 11.07 -8.83 43.23
C LEU A 55 10.07 -9.66 42.40
N GLU A 56 9.30 -10.54 43.04
CA GLU A 56 8.24 -11.31 42.37
C GLU A 56 7.19 -10.38 41.75
N LYS A 57 6.76 -9.34 42.48
CA LYS A 57 5.83 -8.33 41.94
C LYS A 57 6.42 -7.55 40.77
N GLU A 58 7.70 -7.18 40.84
CA GLU A 58 8.38 -6.48 39.73
C GLU A 58 8.49 -7.36 38.50
N VAL A 59 8.82 -8.64 38.68
CA VAL A 59 8.87 -9.63 37.60
C VAL A 59 7.50 -9.80 36.96
N ASP A 60 6.45 -9.92 37.74
CA ASP A 60 5.09 -10.08 37.21
C ASP A 60 4.60 -8.82 36.48
N ARG A 61 4.91 -7.63 37.00
CA ARG A 61 4.67 -6.37 36.28
C ARG A 61 5.40 -6.35 34.94
N CYS A 62 6.69 -6.70 34.92
CA CYS A 62 7.49 -6.71 33.70
C CYS A 62 6.95 -7.71 32.67
N LYS A 63 6.48 -8.90 33.11
CA LYS A 63 5.83 -9.87 32.22
C LYS A 63 4.52 -9.32 31.63
N GLN A 64 3.69 -8.66 32.44
CA GLN A 64 2.45 -8.06 31.96
C GLN A 64 2.70 -6.94 30.95
N GLU A 65 3.68 -6.07 31.20
CA GLU A 65 4.11 -5.03 30.26
C GLU A 65 4.63 -5.63 28.95
N GLN A 66 5.40 -6.72 29.02
CA GLN A 66 5.91 -7.42 27.85
C GLN A 66 4.76 -8.01 27.00
N ILE A 67 3.78 -8.65 27.63
CA ILE A 67 2.60 -9.21 26.94
C ILE A 67 1.81 -8.09 26.25
N ALA A 68 1.51 -7.01 26.96
CA ALA A 68 0.77 -5.87 26.41
C ALA A 68 1.51 -5.23 25.21
N LEU A 69 2.84 -5.11 25.29
CA LEU A 69 3.65 -4.62 24.20
C LEU A 69 3.61 -5.56 22.99
N GLN A 70 3.72 -6.88 23.20
CA GLN A 70 3.62 -7.87 22.13
C GLN A 70 2.26 -7.81 21.43
N GLU A 71 1.17 -7.69 22.19
CA GLU A 71 -0.18 -7.53 21.64
C GLU A 71 -0.31 -6.26 20.80
N SER A 72 0.16 -5.12 21.33
CA SER A 72 0.13 -3.83 20.62
C SER A 72 0.95 -3.84 19.33
N VAL A 73 2.14 -4.44 19.35
CA VAL A 73 2.99 -4.60 18.17
C VAL A 73 2.30 -5.50 17.14
N GLN A 74 1.70 -6.61 17.58
CA GLN A 74 1.01 -7.54 16.70
C GLN A 74 -0.22 -6.88 16.04
N GLU A 75 -1.00 -6.11 16.79
CA GLU A 75 -2.12 -5.33 16.27
C GLU A 75 -1.66 -4.28 15.25
N THR A 76 -0.58 -3.57 15.56
CA THR A 76 0.01 -2.57 14.65
C THR A 76 0.47 -3.21 13.34
N ILE A 77 1.16 -4.35 13.42
CA ILE A 77 1.61 -5.11 12.23
C ILE A 77 0.41 -5.58 11.41
N ASN A 78 -0.63 -6.11 12.06
CA ASN A 78 -1.81 -6.58 11.37
C ASN A 78 -2.56 -5.44 10.66
N THR A 79 -2.67 -4.29 11.32
CA THR A 79 -3.26 -3.07 10.75
C THR A 79 -2.45 -2.53 9.58
N ALA A 80 -1.12 -2.50 9.70
CA ALA A 80 -0.22 -2.11 8.62
C ALA A 80 -0.35 -3.05 7.41
N LYS A 81 -0.38 -4.37 7.64
CA LYS A 81 -0.60 -5.38 6.58
C LYS A 81 -1.94 -5.20 5.88
N LYS A 82 -3.02 -5.01 6.64
CA LYS A 82 -4.37 -4.79 6.08
C LYS A 82 -4.42 -3.52 5.25
N THR A 83 -3.83 -2.43 5.74
CA THR A 83 -3.76 -1.15 5.02
C THR A 83 -2.94 -1.28 3.74
N ALA A 84 -1.79 -1.95 3.78
CA ALA A 84 -0.95 -2.19 2.61
C ALA A 84 -1.69 -3.03 1.55
N SER A 85 -2.38 -4.10 1.97
CA SER A 85 -3.19 -4.93 1.07
C SER A 85 -4.32 -4.14 0.42
N SER A 86 -5.05 -3.34 1.20
CA SER A 86 -6.14 -2.51 0.68
C SER A 86 -5.63 -1.45 -0.29
N LYS A 87 -4.48 -0.83 -0.01
CA LYS A 87 -3.84 0.14 -0.92
C LYS A 87 -3.37 -0.50 -2.21
N LYS A 88 -2.84 -1.73 -2.14
CA LYS A 88 -2.46 -2.50 -3.32
C LYS A 88 -3.68 -2.81 -4.20
N GLU A 89 -4.75 -3.34 -3.63
CA GLU A 89 -5.98 -3.66 -4.37
C GLU A 89 -6.62 -2.40 -4.99
N GLU A 90 -6.62 -1.28 -4.25
CA GLU A 90 -7.11 0.01 -4.76
C GLU A 90 -6.28 0.48 -5.97
N ALA A 91 -4.96 0.34 -5.92
CA ALA A 91 -4.06 0.71 -7.01
C ALA A 91 -4.23 -0.20 -8.24
N GLU A 92 -4.39 -1.52 -8.03
CA GLU A 92 -4.65 -2.49 -9.10
C GLU A 92 -5.98 -2.18 -9.81
N ARG A 93 -7.07 -1.97 -9.06
CA ARG A 93 -8.37 -1.58 -9.63
C ARG A 93 -8.29 -0.26 -10.41
N LYS A 94 -7.56 0.73 -9.89
CA LYS A 94 -7.35 2.01 -10.61
C LYS A 94 -6.55 1.83 -11.89
N ALA A 95 -5.54 0.97 -11.88
CA ALA A 95 -4.74 0.68 -13.06
C ALA A 95 -5.59 0.01 -14.15
N GLU A 96 -6.43 -0.97 -13.79
CA GLU A 96 -7.36 -1.62 -14.70
C GLU A 96 -8.33 -0.61 -15.34
N LEU A 97 -8.94 0.26 -14.53
CA LEU A 97 -9.84 1.32 -15.04
C LEU A 97 -9.13 2.29 -15.99
N ILE A 98 -7.88 2.67 -15.68
CA ILE A 98 -7.09 3.55 -16.56
C ILE A 98 -6.82 2.86 -17.91
N ILE A 99 -6.50 1.57 -17.90
CA ILE A 99 -6.27 0.80 -19.11
C ILE A 99 -7.56 0.72 -19.93
N GLU A 100 -8.68 0.35 -19.31
CA GLU A 100 -9.99 0.26 -19.97
C GLU A 100 -10.40 1.61 -20.58
N GLU A 101 -10.26 2.72 -19.84
CA GLU A 101 -10.53 4.05 -20.37
C GLU A 101 -9.62 4.43 -21.53
N ALA A 102 -8.34 4.04 -21.48
CA ALA A 102 -7.38 4.31 -22.53
C ALA A 102 -7.71 3.53 -23.81
N GLU A 103 -8.12 2.27 -23.68
CA GLU A 103 -8.58 1.42 -24.78
C GLU A 103 -9.83 2.02 -25.45
N ILE A 104 -10.84 2.40 -24.66
CA ILE A 104 -12.06 3.04 -25.18
C ILE A 104 -11.73 4.35 -25.93
N LYS A 105 -10.83 5.17 -25.38
CA LYS A 105 -10.39 6.42 -26.02
C LYS A 105 -9.63 6.14 -27.32
N ALA A 106 -8.77 5.14 -27.33
CA ALA A 106 -8.02 4.74 -28.52
C ALA A 106 -8.95 4.26 -29.63
N ASP A 107 -9.90 3.38 -29.31
CA ASP A 107 -10.89 2.88 -30.26
C ASP A 107 -11.74 4.00 -30.84
N LYS A 108 -12.14 4.97 -30.00
CA LYS A 108 -12.86 6.15 -30.46
C LYS A 108 -12.02 6.99 -31.42
N ILE A 109 -10.75 7.24 -31.11
CA ILE A 109 -9.84 8.00 -31.99
C ILE A 109 -9.68 7.28 -33.33
N ILE A 110 -9.51 5.96 -33.33
CA ILE A 110 -9.38 5.17 -34.56
C ILE A 110 -10.65 5.26 -35.39
N LYS A 111 -11.82 5.11 -34.77
CA LYS A 111 -13.10 5.21 -35.46
C LYS A 111 -13.32 6.60 -36.06
N ASP A 112 -13.10 7.65 -35.27
CA ASP A 112 -13.24 9.03 -35.74
C ASP A 112 -12.27 9.34 -36.91
N ALA A 113 -11.06 8.76 -36.89
CA ALA A 113 -10.10 8.90 -37.99
C ALA A 113 -10.53 8.13 -39.25
N GLN A 114 -11.08 6.93 -39.09
CA GLN A 114 -11.63 6.12 -40.20
C GLN A 114 -12.82 6.82 -40.85
N ASP A 115 -13.75 7.33 -40.06
CA ASP A 115 -14.93 8.05 -40.55
C ASP A 115 -14.52 9.29 -41.36
N LYS A 116 -13.57 10.09 -40.85
CA LYS A 116 -13.01 11.23 -41.58
C LYS A 116 -12.30 10.82 -42.87
N ALA A 117 -11.49 9.77 -42.83
CA ALA A 117 -10.80 9.27 -44.02
C ALA A 117 -11.80 8.81 -45.10
N GLN A 118 -12.90 8.18 -44.68
CA GLN A 118 -13.96 7.76 -45.59
C GLN A 118 -14.70 8.96 -46.20
N GLU A 119 -14.98 9.99 -45.40
CA GLU A 119 -15.61 11.22 -45.87
C GLU A 119 -14.73 11.94 -46.90
N GLU A 120 -13.45 12.15 -46.60
CA GLU A 120 -12.47 12.74 -47.51
C GLU A 120 -12.34 11.93 -48.81
N TYR A 121 -12.34 10.60 -48.73
CA TYR A 121 -12.29 9.74 -49.91
C TYR A 121 -13.54 9.88 -50.78
N GLN A 122 -14.71 10.05 -50.17
CA GLN A 122 -15.96 10.29 -50.90
C GLN A 122 -15.95 11.65 -51.59
N GLN A 123 -15.53 12.70 -50.90
CA GLN A 123 -15.35 14.04 -51.49
C GLN A 123 -14.34 14.02 -52.65
N TYR A 124 -13.24 13.28 -52.50
CA TYR A 124 -12.26 13.10 -53.57
C TYR A 124 -12.87 12.43 -54.81
N LYS A 125 -13.68 11.38 -54.63
CA LYS A 125 -14.39 10.73 -55.75
C LYS A 125 -15.33 11.68 -56.47
N GLU A 126 -16.09 12.48 -55.73
CA GLU A 126 -17.01 13.47 -56.29
C GLU A 126 -16.25 14.55 -57.08
N LEU A 127 -15.12 15.01 -56.55
CA LEU A 127 -14.25 15.97 -57.24
C LEU A 127 -13.71 15.40 -58.57
N ILE A 128 -13.31 14.13 -58.59
CA ILE A 128 -12.87 13.46 -59.81
C ILE A 128 -14.00 13.36 -60.85
N GLN A 129 -15.23 13.06 -60.42
CA GLN A 129 -16.39 13.04 -61.32
C GLN A 129 -16.73 14.43 -61.85
N SER A 130 -16.74 15.44 -60.98
CA SER A 130 -16.95 16.85 -61.35
C SER A 130 -15.91 17.33 -62.37
N LYS A 131 -14.62 17.01 -62.14
CA LYS A 131 -13.53 17.29 -63.08
C LYS A 131 -13.75 16.63 -64.44
N LYS A 132 -14.17 15.36 -64.47
CA LYS A 132 -14.48 14.65 -65.73
C LYS A 132 -15.64 15.33 -66.46
N LEU A 133 -16.71 15.66 -65.75
CA LEU A 133 -17.88 16.32 -66.33
C LEU A 133 -17.52 17.70 -66.90
N PHE A 134 -16.75 18.48 -66.16
CA PHE A 134 -16.23 19.78 -66.62
C PHE A 134 -15.42 19.63 -67.90
N LYS A 135 -14.49 18.67 -67.96
CA LYS A 135 -13.69 18.41 -69.16
C LYS A 135 -14.55 18.08 -70.39
N ILE A 136 -15.60 17.26 -70.22
CA ILE A 136 -16.54 16.93 -71.30
C ILE A 136 -17.29 18.18 -71.75
N LYS A 137 -17.91 18.91 -70.82
CA LYS A 137 -18.66 20.14 -71.11
C LYS A 137 -17.80 21.18 -71.83
N PHE A 138 -16.57 21.37 -71.36
CA PHE A 138 -15.64 22.32 -71.93
C PHE A 138 -15.22 21.93 -73.36
N LYS A 139 -14.97 20.63 -73.61
CA LYS A 139 -14.66 20.14 -74.95
C LYS A 139 -15.85 20.29 -75.91
N THR A 140 -17.06 19.99 -75.46
CA THR A 140 -18.29 20.19 -76.26
C THR A 140 -18.49 21.66 -76.61
N LEU A 141 -18.28 22.57 -75.65
CA LEU A 141 -18.38 24.00 -75.88
C LEU A 141 -17.36 24.48 -76.92
N LEU A 142 -16.10 24.07 -76.81
CA LEU A 142 -15.07 24.42 -77.80
C LEU A 142 -15.39 23.89 -79.18
N ASN A 143 -15.86 22.64 -79.30
CA ASN A 143 -16.27 22.08 -80.58
C ASN A 143 -17.44 22.86 -81.20
N SER A 144 -18.42 23.29 -80.39
CA SER A 144 -19.53 24.11 -80.88
C SER A 144 -19.06 25.47 -81.39
N TYR A 145 -18.06 26.10 -80.75
CA TYR A 145 -17.47 27.34 -81.26
C TYR A 145 -16.66 27.12 -82.55
N LEU A 146 -15.99 25.97 -82.68
CA LEU A 146 -15.28 25.62 -83.91
C LEU A 146 -16.25 25.40 -85.07
N GLU A 147 -17.34 24.66 -84.85
CA GLU A 147 -18.38 24.46 -85.87
C GLU A 147 -18.97 25.79 -86.36
N LEU A 148 -19.23 26.75 -85.44
CA LEU A 148 -19.71 28.08 -85.82
C LEU A 148 -18.71 28.87 -86.68
N LEU A 149 -17.41 28.75 -86.39
CA LEU A 149 -16.36 29.42 -87.17
C LEU A 149 -16.17 28.77 -88.55
N ASP A 150 -16.23 27.44 -88.61
CA ASP A 150 -16.15 26.70 -89.87
C ASP A 150 -17.35 27.04 -90.77
N ASP A 151 -18.56 27.14 -90.20
CA ASP A 151 -19.77 27.57 -90.92
C ASP A 151 -19.65 29.01 -91.46
N GLU A 152 -19.11 29.94 -90.67
CA GLU A 152 -18.82 31.32 -91.12
C GLU A 152 -17.79 31.35 -92.26
N GLU A 153 -16.77 30.50 -92.22
CA GLU A 153 -15.73 30.42 -93.26
C GLU A 153 -16.31 29.88 -94.58
N VAL A 154 -17.19 28.88 -94.52
CA VAL A 154 -17.93 28.35 -95.68
C VAL A 154 -18.87 29.41 -96.28
N GLU A 155 -19.59 30.17 -95.46
CA GLU A 155 -20.43 31.27 -95.96
C GLU A 155 -19.60 32.35 -96.65
N LEU A 156 -18.43 32.71 -96.10
CA LEU A 156 -17.52 33.68 -96.70
C LEU A 156 -16.91 33.18 -98.02
N GLU A 157 -16.63 31.88 -98.15
CA GLU A 157 -16.19 31.27 -99.41
C GLU A 157 -17.30 31.31 -100.47
N ILE A 158 -18.53 30.95 -100.11
CA ILE A 158 -19.69 31.02 -101.02
C ILE A 158 -19.92 32.46 -101.51
N ILE A 159 -19.78 33.46 -100.64
CA ILE A 159 -19.91 34.88 -101.00
C ILE A 159 -18.77 35.30 -101.95
N LYS A 160 -17.53 34.89 -101.68
CA LYS A 160 -16.38 35.19 -102.56
C LYS A 160 -16.53 34.57 -103.94
N ASP A 161 -17.03 33.34 -104.03
CA ASP A 161 -17.25 32.68 -105.33
C ASP A 161 -18.38 33.33 -106.11
N LYS A 162 -19.45 33.78 -105.45
CA LYS A 162 -20.50 34.60 -106.09
C LYS A 162 -19.97 35.93 -106.61
N MET A 163 -19.07 36.60 -105.87
CA MET A 163 -18.46 37.87 -106.31
C MET A 163 -17.40 37.73 -107.42
N LYS A 164 -16.87 36.52 -107.66
CA LYS A 164 -15.94 36.25 -108.77
C LYS A 164 -16.64 35.83 -110.07
N GLY A 165 -17.94 35.52 -110.00
CA GLY A 165 -18.77 35.10 -111.14
C GLY A 165 -19.54 36.23 -111.82
N GLU A 166 -19.42 37.47 -111.34
CA GLU A 166 -19.85 38.71 -111.99
C GLU A 166 -18.68 39.43 -112.66
#